data_AF-X1KH48-F1
#
_entry.id   AF-X1KH48-F1
#
_cell.length_a   1.000
_cell.length_b   1.000
_cell.length_c   1.000
_cell.angle_alpha   90.00
_cell.angle_beta   90.00
_cell.angle_gamma   90.00
#
_symmetry.space_group_name_H-M   'P 1'
#
loop_
_entity.id
_entity.type
_entity.pdbx_description
1 polymer ?
#
loop_
_entity_poly.entity_id
_entity_poly.type
_entity_poly.pdbx_seq_one_letter_code
_entity_poly.pdbx_strand_id
1 'polypeptide(L)' 'MKASQYPEARRRYGEEFDPKQVSCPVTERAAYREAVCLHHPMLLGGKRDMDDIADAIIKIKTNVHELL' A
#
# COMPACT_ATOMS: atom_id res chain seq x y z
N MET A 1 10.02 13.60 11.97
CA MET A 1 9.12 14.77 12.00
C MET A 1 9.30 15.45 13.35
N LYS A 2 9.28 16.79 13.44
CA LYS A 2 9.29 17.47 14.75
C LYS A 2 7.86 17.73 15.18
N ALA A 3 7.50 17.44 16.43
CA ALA A 3 6.15 17.68 16.95
C ALA A 3 5.73 19.16 16.86
N SER A 4 6.70 20.08 16.87
CA SER A 4 6.46 21.51 16.64
C SER A 4 5.83 21.85 15.29
N GLN A 5 5.94 20.97 14.29
CA GLN A 5 5.37 21.18 12.95
C GLN A 5 3.88 20.79 12.86
N TYR A 6 3.35 20.08 13.87
CA TYR A 6 1.99 19.52 13.85
C TYR A 6 1.31 19.72 15.22
N PRO A 7 0.71 20.89 15.48
CA PRO A 7 0.18 21.26 16.80
C PRO A 7 -0.83 20.25 17.37
N GLU A 8 -1.73 19.74 16.52
CA GLU A 8 -2.74 18.76 16.92
C GLU A 8 -2.13 17.39 17.22
N ALA A 9 -1.13 16.97 16.44
CA ALA A 9 -0.43 15.71 16.69
C ALA A 9 0.38 15.78 17.99
N ARG A 10 1.06 16.92 18.23
CA ARG A 10 1.78 17.19 19.49
C ARG A 10 0.85 17.16 20.69
N ARG A 11 -0.33 17.78 20.59
CA ARG A 11 -1.34 17.76 21.66
C ARG A 11 -1.80 16.34 22.00
N ARG A 12 -1.92 15.45 20.99
CA ARG A 12 -2.43 14.09 21.17
C ARG A 12 -1.36 13.07 21.58
N TYR A 13 -0.15 13.19 21.05
CA TYR A 13 0.91 12.17 21.18
C TYR A 13 2.13 12.65 22.00
N GLY A 14 2.19 13.93 22.37
CA GLY A 14 3.29 14.51 23.13
C GLY A 14 4.39 15.14 22.27
N GLU A 15 5.48 15.56 22.92
CA GLU A 15 6.64 16.20 22.29
C GLU A 15 7.42 15.27 21.37
N GLU A 16 7.43 13.99 21.70
CA GLU A 16 8.17 12.96 20.97
C GLU A 16 7.19 11.88 20.52
N PHE A 17 7.00 11.78 19.22
CA PHE A 17 6.39 10.61 18.59
C PHE A 17 7.26 10.23 17.40
N ASP A 18 7.81 9.01 17.43
CA ASP A 18 8.52 8.44 16.29
C ASP A 18 7.66 7.29 15.72
N PRO A 19 7.19 7.38 14.46
CA PRO A 19 6.49 6.29 13.81
C PRO A 19 7.23 4.94 13.87
N LYS A 20 8.57 4.96 13.95
CA LYS A 20 9.40 3.74 14.08
C LYS A 20 9.21 3.00 15.40
N GLN A 21 8.66 3.65 16.41
CA GLN A 21 8.36 3.02 17.71
C GLN A 21 7.06 2.21 17.68
N VAL A 22 6.25 2.35 16.64
CA VAL A 22 4.98 1.63 16.48
C VAL A 22 5.19 0.49 15.49
N SER A 23 4.76 -0.72 15.87
CA SER A 23 4.72 -1.88 14.98
C SER A 23 3.27 -2.30 14.74
N CYS A 24 2.90 -2.37 13.47
CA CYS A 24 1.59 -2.80 12.98
C CYS A 24 1.79 -3.98 12.02
N PRO A 25 2.11 -5.19 12.52
CA PRO A 25 2.65 -6.27 11.68
C PRO A 25 1.70 -6.69 10.55
N VAL A 26 0.39 -6.68 10.80
CA VAL A 26 -0.61 -7.01 9.77
C VAL A 26 -0.64 -5.94 8.66
N THR A 27 -0.68 -4.67 9.05
CA THR A 27 -0.70 -3.54 8.12
C THR A 27 0.59 -3.45 7.31
N GLU A 28 1.74 -3.64 7.96
CA GLU A 28 3.06 -3.62 7.33
C GLU A 28 3.18 -4.74 6.29
N ARG A 29 2.73 -5.95 6.62
CA ARG A 29 2.75 -7.07 5.69
C ARG A 29 1.82 -6.83 4.49
N ALA A 30 0.60 -6.35 4.74
CA ALA A 30 -0.32 -5.99 3.65
C ALA A 30 0.27 -4.89 2.75
N ALA A 31 0.74 -3.78 3.32
CA ALA A 31 1.18 -2.62 2.55
C ALA A 31 2.49 -2.83 1.78
N TYR A 32 3.43 -3.61 2.32
CA TYR A 32 4.80 -3.69 1.79
C TYR A 32 5.20 -5.06 1.25
N ARG A 33 4.44 -6.13 1.52
CA ARG A 33 4.83 -7.50 1.15
C ARG A 33 3.77 -8.24 0.34
N GLU A 34 2.50 -8.10 0.69
CA GLU A 34 1.43 -8.99 0.18
C GLU A 34 0.47 -8.29 -0.78
N ALA A 35 0.33 -6.96 -0.76
CA ALA A 35 -0.58 -6.23 -1.62
C ALA A 35 0.13 -5.38 -2.67
N VAL A 36 -0.59 -5.12 -3.76
CA VAL A 36 -0.25 -4.11 -4.77
C VAL A 36 -1.39 -3.09 -4.84
N CYS A 37 -1.05 -1.82 -5.01
CA CYS A 37 -2.01 -0.73 -5.11
C CYS A 37 -2.13 -0.26 -6.55
N LEU A 38 -3.34 -0.29 -7.10
CA LEU A 38 -3.65 0.30 -8.41
C LEU A 38 -4.19 1.72 -8.22
N HIS A 39 -3.68 2.68 -8.99
CA HIS A 39 -4.13 4.06 -8.92
C HIS A 39 -5.55 4.17 -9.50
N HIS A 40 -6.43 4.90 -8.82
CA HIS A 40 -7.87 4.96 -9.12
C HIS A 40 -8.27 5.20 -10.60
N PRO A 41 -7.57 5.97 -11.46
CA PRO A 41 -7.93 6.13 -12.87
C PRO A 41 -7.82 4.85 -13.67
N MET A 42 -7.01 3.88 -13.23
CA MET A 42 -6.93 2.56 -13.85
C MET A 42 -8.26 1.80 -13.74
N LEU A 43 -9.12 2.17 -12.79
CA LEU A 43 -10.42 1.54 -12.53
C LEU A 43 -11.59 2.29 -13.19
N LEU A 44 -11.32 3.40 -13.90
CA LEU A 44 -12.34 4.19 -14.59
C LEU A 44 -12.53 3.77 -16.06
N GLY A 45 -11.83 2.73 -16.49
CA GLY A 45 -11.97 2.14 -17.82
C GLY A 45 -13.27 1.34 -18.00
N GLY A 46 -13.49 0.87 -19.23
CA GLY A 46 -14.58 -0.04 -19.54
C GLY A 46 -14.28 -1.48 -19.10
N LYS A 47 -15.22 -2.40 -19.35
CA LYS A 47 -15.05 -3.82 -19.00
C LYS A 47 -13.75 -4.42 -19.55
N ARG A 48 -13.40 -4.12 -20.81
CA ARG A 48 -12.18 -4.63 -21.44
C ARG A 48 -10.93 -4.23 -20.66
N ASP A 49 -10.88 -3.01 -20.13
CA ASP A 49 -9.72 -2.55 -19.34
C ASP A 49 -9.64 -3.31 -18.01
N MET A 50 -10.77 -3.73 -17.43
CA MET A 50 -10.79 -4.59 -16.24
C MET A 50 -10.35 -6.02 -16.56
N ASP A 51 -10.78 -6.53 -17.72
CA ASP A 51 -10.38 -7.85 -18.22
C ASP A 51 -8.85 -7.87 -18.44
N ASP A 52 -8.27 -6.81 -19.01
CA ASP A 52 -6.81 -6.69 -19.19
C ASP A 52 -6.04 -6.72 -17.86
N ILE A 53 -6.58 -6.07 -16.80
CA ILE A 53 -5.99 -6.13 -15.45
C ILE A 53 -6.03 -7.56 -14.90
N ALA A 54 -7.18 -8.25 -15.03
CA ALA A 54 -7.35 -9.61 -14.55
C ALA A 54 -6.44 -10.60 -15.29
N ASP A 55 -6.35 -10.48 -16.61
CA ASP A 55 -5.50 -11.31 -17.46
C ASP A 55 -4.02 -11.14 -17.13
N ALA A 56 -3.57 -9.91 -16.84
CA ALA A 56 -2.21 -9.65 -16.39
C ALA A 56 -1.89 -10.36 -15.07
N ILE A 57 -2.80 -10.30 -14.09
CA ILE A 57 -2.65 -11.00 -12.80
C ILE A 57 -2.58 -12.52 -13.01
N ILE A 58 -3.47 -13.08 -13.83
CA ILE A 58 -3.50 -14.52 -14.15
C ILE A 58 -2.21 -14.94 -14.86
N LYS A 59 -1.71 -14.13 -15.79
CA LYS A 59 -0.47 -14.39 -16.52
C LYS A 59 0.73 -14.46 -15.58
N ILE A 60 0.88 -13.50 -14.67
CA ILE A 60 1.97 -13.50 -13.68
C ILE A 60 1.85 -14.72 -12.78
N LYS A 61 0.66 -15.01 -12.25
CA LYS A 61 0.43 -16.18 -11.40
C LYS A 61 0.79 -17.50 -12.09
N THR A 62 0.37 -17.67 -13.33
CA THR A 62 0.59 -18.90 -14.11
C THR A 62 2.08 -19.13 -14.40
N ASN A 63 2.82 -18.06 -14.65
CA ASN A 63 4.22 -18.13 -15.09
C ASN A 63 5.20 -17.69 -13.99
N VAL A 64 4.80 -17.73 -12.71
CA VAL A 64 5.62 -17.23 -11.59
C VAL A 64 7.00 -17.91 -11.49
N HIS A 65 7.08 -19.16 -11.94
CA HIS A 65 8.33 -19.95 -11.96
C HIS A 65 9.38 -19.42 -12.94
N GLU A 66 9.00 -18.60 -13.91
CA GLU A 66 9.94 -17.93 -14.82
C GLU A 66 10.55 -16.66 -14.20
N LEU A 67 10.01 -16.19 -13.07
CA LEU A 67 10.37 -14.93 -12.41
C LEU A 67 11.13 -15.12 -11.09
N LEU A 68 11.24 -16.36 -10.58
CA LEU A 68 11.88 -16.75 -9.32
C LEU A 68 13.14 -17.57 -9.59
#